data_AF-A0A2V4MRF3-F1
#
_entry.id   AF-A0A2V4MRF3-F1
#
_cell.length_a   1.000
_cell.length_b   1.000
_cell.length_c   1.000
_cell.angle_alpha   90.00
_cell.angle_beta   90.00
_cell.angle_gamma   90.00
#
_symmetry.space_group_name_H-M   'P 1'
#
loop_
_entity.id
_entity.type
_entity.pdbx_description
1 polymer ?
#
loop_
_entity_poly.entity_id
_entity_poly.type
_entity_poly.pdbx_seq_one_letter_code
_entity_poly.pdbx_strand_id
1 'polypeptide(L)' 'MKTPTFDAQIETLEAAVEAADAQTRVALQSKVHALVCEMRRQGVEVPAHLSHIDCELTDEAVEAQFDNLPV' A
#
# COMPACT_ATOMS: atom_id res chain seq x y z
N MET A 1 -20.42 -15.99 9.10
CA MET A 1 -19.11 -15.65 8.53
C MET A 1 -18.51 -14.56 9.39
N LYS A 2 -17.29 -14.72 9.92
CA LYS A 2 -16.59 -13.62 10.59
C LYS A 2 -16.11 -12.69 9.48
N THR A 3 -16.69 -11.50 9.35
CA THR A 3 -16.13 -10.47 8.48
C THR A 3 -14.71 -10.20 9.00
N PRO A 4 -13.66 -10.38 8.19
CA PRO A 4 -12.33 -9.98 8.62
C PRO A 4 -12.32 -8.46 8.72
N THR A 5 -12.01 -7.96 9.90
CA THR A 5 -11.74 -6.55 10.12
C THR A 5 -10.32 -6.27 9.66
N PHE A 6 -10.22 -5.57 8.52
CA PHE A 6 -8.94 -5.12 7.97
C PHE A 6 -8.44 -3.84 8.66
N ASP A 7 -9.29 -3.19 9.46
CA ASP A 7 -9.04 -1.89 10.11
C ASP A 7 -7.67 -1.81 10.80
N ALA A 8 -7.32 -2.80 11.64
CA ALA A 8 -6.03 -2.79 12.34
C ALA A 8 -4.82 -2.94 11.39
N GLN A 9 -4.98 -3.66 10.28
CA GLN A 9 -3.92 -3.80 9.27
C GLN A 9 -3.78 -2.52 8.45
N ILE A 10 -4.90 -1.86 8.15
CA ILE A 10 -4.93 -0.57 7.45
C ILE A 10 -4.20 0.47 8.31
N GLU A 11 -4.62 0.66 9.56
CA GLU A 11 -3.98 1.63 10.48
C GLU A 11 -2.48 1.39 10.64
N THR A 12 -2.07 0.11 10.73
CA THR A 12 -0.65 -0.24 10.86
C THR A 12 0.14 0.12 9.60
N LEU A 13 -0.42 -0.15 8.41
CA LEU A 13 0.24 0.18 7.15
C LEU A 13 0.27 1.68 6.89
N GLU A 14 -0.79 2.40 7.22
CA GLU A 14 -0.85 3.86 7.11
C GLU A 14 0.22 4.51 7.98
N ALA A 15 0.28 4.15 9.27
CA ALA A 15 1.28 4.66 10.19
C ALA A 15 2.71 4.30 9.73
N ALA A 16 2.89 3.11 9.16
CA ALA A 16 4.18 2.70 8.62
C ALA A 16 4.57 3.53 7.38
N VAL A 17 3.62 3.84 6.50
CA VAL A 17 3.84 4.65 5.29
C VAL A 17 4.13 6.11 5.65
N GLU A 18 3.46 6.66 6.65
CA GLU A 18 3.71 8.03 7.14
C GLU A 18 5.08 8.16 7.81
N ALA A 19 5.53 7.14 8.53
CA ALA A 19 6.83 7.13 9.21
C ALA A 19 8.00 6.69 8.30
N ALA A 20 7.71 6.18 7.11
CA ALA A 20 8.70 5.61 6.20
C ALA A 20 9.38 6.67 5.31
N ASP A 21 10.67 6.45 5.03
CA ASP A 21 11.37 7.16 3.96
C ASP A 21 11.00 6.59 2.57
N ALA A 22 11.39 7.29 1.51
CA ALA A 22 11.06 6.89 0.14
C ALA A 22 11.43 5.43 -0.18
N GLN A 23 12.60 4.97 0.27
CA GLN A 23 13.04 3.59 0.03
C GLN A 23 12.16 2.57 0.77
N THR A 24 11.78 2.87 2.01
CA THR A 24 10.88 2.02 2.81
C THR A 24 9.45 2.05 2.26
N ARG A 25 8.99 3.20 1.76
CA ARG A 25 7.69 3.37 1.09
C ARG A 25 7.55 2.45 -0.14
N VAL A 26 8.59 2.34 -0.97
CA VAL A 26 8.62 1.37 -2.08
C VAL A 26 8.47 -0.08 -1.58
N ALA A 27 9.14 -0.43 -0.47
CA ALA A 27 8.99 -1.77 0.12
C ALA A 27 7.60 -2.01 0.74
N LEU A 28 6.93 -0.96 1.21
CA LEU A 28 5.58 -1.00 1.75
C LEU A 28 4.50 -1.06 0.66
N GLN A 29 4.77 -0.54 -0.53
CA GLN A 29 3.87 -0.58 -1.69
C GLN A 29 3.31 -1.98 -1.91
N SER A 30 4.17 -3.00 -1.95
CA SER A 30 3.73 -4.37 -2.22
C SER A 30 2.84 -4.93 -1.11
N LYS A 31 3.00 -4.47 0.13
CA LYS A 31 2.15 -4.87 1.27
C LYS A 31 0.79 -4.20 1.23
N VAL A 32 0.75 -2.89 0.93
CA VAL A 32 -0.50 -2.12 0.76
C VAL A 32 -1.30 -2.70 -0.41
N HIS A 33 -0.65 -2.94 -1.54
CA HIS A 33 -1.29 -3.50 -2.72
C HIS A 33 -1.88 -4.90 -2.48
N ALA A 34 -1.14 -5.75 -1.75
CA ALA A 34 -1.62 -7.07 -1.37
C ALA A 34 -2.87 -6.99 -0.46
N LEU A 35 -2.89 -6.05 0.50
CA LEU A 35 -4.05 -5.83 1.36
C LEU A 35 -5.27 -5.38 0.56
N VAL A 36 -5.11 -4.40 -0.35
CA VAL A 36 -6.18 -3.92 -1.24
C VAL A 36 -6.73 -5.06 -2.10
N CYS A 37 -5.85 -5.88 -2.69
CA CYS A 37 -6.25 -7.04 -3.47
C CYS A 37 -7.02 -8.06 -2.62
N GLU A 38 -6.56 -8.31 -1.40
CA GLU A 38 -7.21 -9.25 -0.49
C GLU A 38 -8.60 -8.76 -0.06
N MET A 39 -8.75 -7.47 0.26
CA MET A 39 -10.05 -6.85 0.56
C MET A 39 -11.02 -7.01 -0.62
N ARG A 40 -10.57 -6.70 -1.84
CA ARG A 40 -11.37 -6.89 -3.06
C ARG A 40 -11.76 -8.35 -3.28
N ARG A 41 -10.82 -9.28 -3.09
CA ARG A 41 -11.04 -10.73 -3.24
C ARG A 41 -12.07 -11.24 -2.24
N GLN A 42 -12.11 -10.67 -1.05
CA GLN A 42 -13.07 -11.01 -0.01
C GLN A 42 -14.40 -10.27 -0.12
N GLY A 43 -14.55 -9.39 -1.12
CA GLY A 43 -15.76 -8.58 -1.32
C GLY A 43 -15.93 -7.49 -0.27
N VAL A 44 -14.85 -7.09 0.41
CA VAL A 44 -14.85 -5.98 1.37
C VAL A 44 -14.55 -4.68 0.62
N GLU A 45 -15.29 -3.63 0.96
CA GLU A 45 -15.07 -2.30 0.42
C GLU A 45 -13.69 -1.79 0.82
N VAL A 46 -12.91 -1.37 -0.17
CA VAL A 46 -11.60 -0.75 0.06
C VAL A 46 -11.82 0.72 0.38
N PRO A 47 -11.36 1.21 1.55
CA PRO A 47 -11.48 2.62 1.87
C PRO A 47 -10.73 3.51 0.87
N ALA A 48 -11.29 4.68 0.59
CA ALA A 48 -10.72 5.62 -0.37
C ALA A 48 -9.29 6.06 -0.01
N HIS A 49 -9.00 6.27 1.28
CA HIS A 49 -7.66 6.63 1.75
C HIS A 49 -6.62 5.54 1.43
N LEU A 50 -6.97 4.27 1.64
CA LEU A 50 -6.05 3.15 1.39
C LEU A 50 -5.78 2.99 -0.11
N SER A 51 -6.82 3.18 -0.94
CA SER A 51 -6.65 3.18 -2.38
C SER A 51 -5.79 4.36 -2.87
N HIS A 52 -5.84 5.51 -2.20
CA HIS A 52 -5.00 6.65 -2.53
C HIS A 52 -3.53 6.35 -2.22
N ILE A 53 -3.26 5.83 -1.02
CA ILE A 53 -1.92 5.41 -0.61
C ILE A 53 -1.35 4.34 -1.56
N ASP A 54 -2.16 3.35 -1.99
CA ASP A 54 -1.73 2.33 -2.96
C ASP A 54 -1.30 2.96 -4.30
N CYS A 55 -2.06 3.95 -4.80
CA CYS A 55 -1.72 4.67 -6.02
C CYS A 55 -0.45 5.51 -5.85
N GLU A 56 -0.35 6.31 -4.80
CA GLU A 56 0.84 7.15 -4.52
C GLU A 56 2.11 6.30 -4.42
N LEU A 57 2.06 5.21 -3.64
CA LEU A 57 3.21 4.32 -3.50
C LEU A 57 3.56 3.59 -4.79
N THR A 58 2.58 3.30 -5.65
CA THR A 58 2.82 2.69 -6.97
C THR A 58 3.56 3.66 -7.88
N ASP A 59 3.14 4.92 -7.92
CA ASP A 59 3.83 5.95 -8.71
C ASP A 59 5.27 6.16 -8.20
N GLU A 60 5.46 6.27 -6.88
CA GLU A 60 6.80 6.37 -6.26
C GLU A 60 7.69 5.16 -6.57
N ALA A 61 7.13 3.94 -6.53
CA ALA A 61 7.86 2.72 -6.84
C ALA A 61 8.26 2.62 -8.32
N VAL A 62 7.42 3.14 -9.21
CA VAL A 62 7.71 3.23 -10.64
C VAL A 62 8.84 4.25 -10.87
N GLU A 63 8.78 5.43 -10.28
CA GLU A 63 9.84 6.45 -10.37
C GLU A 63 11.18 5.93 -9.83
N ALA A 64 11.17 5.29 -8.66
CA ALA A 64 12.37 4.70 -8.05
C ALA A 64 13.00 3.57 -8.90
N GLN A 65 12.23 2.87 -9.73
CA GLN A 65 12.77 1.89 -10.67
C GLN A 65 13.51 2.55 -11.83
N PHE A 66 13.09 3.74 -12.26
CA PHE A 66 13.74 4.47 -13.34
C PHE A 66 14.99 5.25 -12.87
N ASP A 67 14.98 5.78 -11.65
CA ASP A 67 16.15 6.48 -11.06
C ASP A 67 17.37 5.56 -10.83
N ASN A 68 17.15 4.24 -10.77
CA ASN A 68 18.22 3.24 -10.59
C ASN A 68 18.82 2.70 -11.89
N LEU A 69 18.44 3.23 -13.06
CA LEU A 69 19.08 2.85 -14.33
C LEU A 69 20.37 3.68 -14.50
N PRO A 70 21.58 3.09 -14.39
CA PRO A 70 22.78 3.81 -14.76
C PRO A 70 22.74 4.07 -16.26
N VAL A 71 22.96 5.33 -16.65
CA VAL A 71 23.32 5.67 -18.03
C VAL A 71 24.73 5.21 -18.33
#